data_AF-A0A7C7LB81-F1
#
_entry.id   AF-A0A7C7LB81-F1
#
_cell.length_a   1.000
_cell.length_b   1.000
_cell.length_c   1.000
_cell.angle_alpha   90.00
_cell.angle_beta   90.00
_cell.angle_gamma   90.00
#
_symmetry.space_group_name_H-M   'P 1'
#
loop_
_entity.id
_entity.type
_entity.pdbx_description
1 polymer ?
#
loop_
_entity_poly.entity_id
_entity_poly.type
_entity_poly.pdbx_seq_one_letter_code
_entity_poly.pdbx_strand_id
1 'polypeptide(L)'
;MSGPTRSGGEGDSPELRERFRKGPDSYLVKRRPMDHPMICPVAEQDPDIRVGVMGEPERSDPEFGMKVTEECVEALAALIRKMETASEEGK
;
A
#
# COMPACT_ATOMS: atom_id res chain seq x y z
N MET A 1 13.54 -7.57 27.40
CA MET A 1 14.06 -6.40 26.67
C MET A 1 13.00 -6.01 25.65
N SER A 2 12.21 -4.99 25.96
CA SER A 2 11.25 -4.43 25.01
C SER A 2 12.05 -3.69 23.94
N GLY A 3 11.97 -4.12 22.69
CA GLY A 3 12.61 -3.42 21.58
C GLY A 3 12.12 -1.97 21.50
N PRO A 4 12.87 -1.06 20.88
CA PRO A 4 12.41 0.31 20.72
C PRO A 4 11.12 0.28 19.91
N THR A 5 10.00 0.63 20.54
CA THR A 5 8.80 1.09 19.84
C THR A 5 9.25 2.21 18.92
N ARG A 6 9.24 1.99 17.61
CA ARG A 6 9.45 3.07 16.64
C ARG A 6 8.27 4.03 16.81
N SER A 7 8.46 5.02 17.68
CA SER A 7 7.60 6.18 17.82
C SER A 7 7.53 6.87 16.46
N GLY A 8 6.31 6.95 15.91
CA GLY A 8 5.90 7.77 14.76
C GLY A 8 6.96 8.01 13.69
N GLY A 9 6.99 7.19 12.63
CA GLY A 9 7.62 7.63 11.40
C GLY A 9 6.89 8.88 10.91
N GLU A 10 7.62 9.98 10.67
CA GLU A 10 7.11 11.15 9.95
C GLU A 10 6.68 10.69 8.55
N GLY A 11 5.44 10.24 8.42
CA GLY A 11 4.83 9.94 7.13
C GLY A 11 4.55 11.22 6.36
N ASP A 12 4.10 11.06 5.12
CA ASP A 12 3.76 12.18 4.23
C ASP A 12 2.78 13.15 4.90
N SER A 13 2.85 14.43 4.50
CA SER A 13 1.98 15.46 5.05
C SER A 13 0.49 15.14 4.83
N PRO A 14 -0.43 15.63 5.68
CA PRO A 14 -1.87 15.42 5.50
C PRO A 14 -2.36 15.85 4.11
N GLU A 15 -1.80 16.94 3.55
CA GLU A 15 -2.14 17.47 2.23
C GLU A 15 -1.71 16.50 1.12
N LEU A 16 -0.52 15.91 1.25
CA LEU A 16 0.01 14.95 0.29
C LEU A 16 -0.80 13.63 0.30
N ARG A 17 -1.18 13.16 1.49
CA ARG A 17 -2.07 11.99 1.65
C ARG A 17 -3.44 12.22 1.03
N GLU A 18 -4.01 13.40 1.23
CA GLU A 18 -5.30 13.76 0.63
C GLU A 18 -5.22 13.81 -0.90
N ARG A 19 -4.08 14.23 -1.45
CA ARG A 19 -3.84 14.21 -2.89
C ARG A 19 -3.84 12.78 -3.45
N PHE A 20 -3.26 11.82 -2.74
CA PHE A 20 -3.27 10.40 -3.14
C PHE A 20 -4.67 9.79 -3.13
N ARG A 21 -5.52 10.17 -2.17
CA ARG A 21 -6.92 9.70 -2.14
C ARG A 21 -7.70 10.15 -3.38
N LYS A 22 -7.38 11.32 -3.93
CA LYS A 22 -8.08 11.91 -5.08
C LYS A 22 -7.65 11.34 -6.43
N GLY A 23 -6.49 10.70 -6.50
CA GLY A 23 -5.98 10.17 -7.77
C GLY A 23 -4.79 9.24 -7.58
N PRO A 24 -4.79 8.06 -8.23
CA PRO A 24 -3.69 7.10 -8.12
C PRO A 24 -2.37 7.64 -8.69
N ASP A 25 -2.42 8.61 -9.60
CA ASP A 25 -1.25 9.24 -10.23
C ASP A 25 -0.76 10.50 -9.50
N SER A 26 -1.36 10.86 -8.36
CA SER A 26 -1.00 12.06 -7.59
C SER A 26 0.41 12.02 -6.98
N TYR A 27 1.12 10.91 -7.11
CA TYR A 27 2.54 10.79 -6.77
C TYR A 27 3.46 11.35 -7.85
N LEU A 28 2.95 11.67 -9.03
CA LEU A 28 3.73 12.18 -10.14
C LEU A 28 3.65 13.69 -10.26
N VAL A 29 4.81 14.32 -10.41
CA VAL A 29 4.94 15.69 -10.91
C VAL A 29 5.33 15.60 -12.38
N LYS A 30 4.55 16.22 -13.26
CA LYS A 30 4.82 16.27 -14.70
C LYS A 30 5.47 17.61 -15.04
N ARG A 31 6.66 17.58 -15.63
CA ARG A 31 7.38 18.76 -16.12
C ARG A 31 7.48 18.70 -17.64
N ARG A 32 7.07 19.78 -18.32
CA ARG A 32 7.35 19.99 -19.75
C ARG A 32 8.49 21.01 -19.85
N PRO A 33 9.68 20.61 -20.34
CA PRO A 33 10.80 21.54 -20.49
C PRO A 33 10.51 22.71 -21.45
N MET A 34 9.60 22.50 -22.39
CA MET A 34 9.16 23.48 -23.38
C MET A 34 7.72 23.15 -23.81
N ASP A 35 6.95 24.19 -24.13
CA ASP A 35 5.59 24.05 -24.65
C ASP A 35 5.62 23.83 -26.16
N HIS A 36 5.66 22.56 -26.58
CA HIS A 36 5.66 22.16 -27.98
C HIS A 36 4.85 20.87 -28.15
N PRO A 37 4.03 20.74 -29.21
CA PRO A 37 3.11 19.61 -29.39
C PRO A 37 3.81 18.24 -29.49
N MET A 38 5.07 18.21 -29.92
CA MET A 38 5.88 16.99 -30.02
C MET A 38 6.61 16.61 -28.73
N ILE A 39 6.54 17.43 -27.67
CA ILE A 39 7.26 17.17 -26.42
C ILE A 39 6.34 16.43 -25.44
N CYS A 40 6.74 15.20 -25.09
CA CYS A 40 6.10 14.44 -24.03
C CYS A 40 6.54 14.99 -22.65
N PRO A 41 5.62 15.16 -21.67
CA PRO A 41 6.00 15.52 -20.31
C PRO A 41 6.92 14.47 -19.68
N VAL A 42 7.95 14.93 -18.99
CA VAL A 42 8.73 14.08 -18.08
C VAL A 42 7.93 13.96 -16.79
N ALA A 43 7.70 12.73 -16.33
CA ALA A 43 7.03 12.45 -15.07
C ALA A 43 8.04 11.93 -14.05
N GLU A 44 8.08 12.56 -12.88
CA GLU A 44 8.96 12.20 -11.77
C GLU A 44 8.11 12.04 -10.51
N GLN A 45 8.59 11.26 -9.55
CA GLN A 45 7.95 11.18 -8.23
C GLN A 45 8.04 12.56 -7.55
N ASP A 46 6.96 12.98 -6.90
CA ASP A 46 6.97 14.21 -6.11
C ASP A 46 8.03 14.08 -4.99
N PRO A 47 9.04 14.97 -4.95
CA PRO A 47 10.15 14.89 -4.00
C PRO A 47 9.71 15.10 -2.54
N ASP A 48 8.51 15.63 -2.30
CA ASP A 48 7.96 15.80 -0.95
C ASP A 48 7.43 14.49 -0.35
N ILE A 49 7.37 13.41 -1.13
CA ILE A 49 6.97 12.06 -0.70
C ILE A 49 8.15 11.39 0.01
N ARG A 50 7.98 11.07 1.30
CA ARG A 50 9.02 10.45 2.13
C ARG A 50 8.74 8.97 2.37
N VAL A 51 7.55 8.66 2.89
CA VAL A 51 7.09 7.29 3.17
C VAL A 51 5.57 7.30 3.02
N GLY A 52 5.14 6.96 1.80
CA GLY A 52 3.74 6.98 1.40
C GLY A 52 2.94 5.84 1.99
N VAL A 53 2.42 6.04 3.21
CA VAL A 53 1.29 5.25 3.65
C VAL A 53 0.04 5.86 3.02
N MET A 54 -0.51 5.19 2.02
CA MET A 54 -1.74 5.60 1.31
C MET A 54 -3.02 5.39 2.15
N GLY A 55 -2.89 4.83 3.35
CA GLY A 55 -4.00 4.56 4.27
C GLY A 55 -4.05 5.53 5.45
N GLU A 56 -4.93 5.20 6.41
CA GLU A 56 -5.11 5.93 7.67
C GLU A 56 -4.68 5.02 8.85
N PRO A 57 -3.37 4.85 9.11
CA PRO A 57 -2.88 4.00 10.21
C PRO A 57 -3.47 4.35 11.56
N GLU A 58 -3.78 5.62 11.79
CA GLU A 58 -4.44 6.13 12.98
C GLU A 58 -5.84 5.54 13.21
N ARG A 59 -6.48 4.97 12.18
CA ARG A 59 -7.76 4.25 12.28
C ARG A 59 -7.59 2.74 12.40
N SER A 60 -6.35 2.26 12.55
CA SER A 60 -6.12 0.83 12.77
C SER A 60 -6.76 0.39 14.08
N ASP A 61 -7.48 -0.73 14.02
CA ASP A 61 -8.21 -1.29 15.14
C ASP A 61 -7.73 -2.73 15.41
N PRO A 62 -7.34 -3.08 16.64
CA PRO A 62 -6.78 -4.40 16.95
C PRO A 62 -7.81 -5.54 16.82
N GLU A 63 -9.08 -5.30 17.15
CA GLU A 63 -10.13 -6.33 17.01
C GLU A 63 -10.40 -6.63 15.53
N PHE A 64 -10.49 -5.59 14.72
CA PHE A 64 -10.60 -5.71 13.27
C PHE A 64 -9.36 -6.40 12.67
N GLY A 65 -8.17 -6.04 13.13
CA GLY A 65 -6.93 -6.68 12.70
C GLY A 65 -6.89 -8.19 13.01
N MET A 66 -7.37 -8.58 14.20
CA MET A 66 -7.50 -9.98 14.59
C MET A 66 -8.48 -10.72 13.67
N LYS A 67 -9.66 -10.14 13.45
CA LYS A 67 -10.66 -10.71 12.53
C LYS A 67 -10.11 -10.94 11.12
N VAL A 68 -9.47 -9.91 10.53
CA VAL A 68 -8.87 -10.01 9.19
C VAL A 68 -7.81 -11.11 9.15
N THR A 69 -6.99 -11.21 10.19
CA THR A 69 -5.93 -12.22 10.28
C THR A 69 -6.51 -13.62 10.35
N GLU A 70 -7.51 -13.85 11.20
CA GLU A 70 -8.18 -15.14 11.33
C GLU A 70 -8.82 -15.59 10.01
N GLU A 71 -9.58 -14.71 9.36
CA GLU A 71 -10.23 -14.99 8.07
C GLU A 71 -9.19 -15.34 6.99
N CYS A 72 -8.08 -14.60 6.92
CA CYS A 72 -7.01 -14.87 5.96
C CYS A 72 -6.35 -16.23 6.22
N VAL A 73 -5.99 -16.51 7.47
CA VAL A 73 -5.30 -17.76 7.83
C VAL A 73 -6.20 -18.96 7.59
N GLU A 74 -7.48 -18.89 7.97
CA GLU A 74 -8.44 -19.98 7.75
C GLU A 74 -8.62 -20.27 6.26
N ALA A 75 -8.81 -19.23 5.44
CA ALA A 75 -8.99 -19.37 4.00
C ALA A 75 -7.73 -19.94 3.33
N LEU A 76 -6.54 -19.46 3.69
CA LEU A 76 -5.27 -19.96 3.16
C LEU A 76 -5.03 -21.42 3.56
N ALA A 77 -5.28 -21.79 4.82
CA ALA A 77 -5.14 -23.15 5.29
C ALA A 77 -6.14 -24.10 4.58
N ALA A 78 -7.37 -23.65 4.35
CA ALA A 78 -8.36 -24.41 3.60
C ALA A 78 -7.94 -24.60 2.14
N LEU A 79 -7.35 -23.57 1.51
CA LEU A 79 -6.81 -23.68 0.15
C LEU A 79 -5.66 -24.68 0.07
N ILE A 80 -4.70 -24.63 1.01
CA ILE A 80 -3.58 -25.58 1.07
C ILE A 80 -4.10 -27.02 1.17
N ARG A 81 -5.04 -27.29 2.08
CA ARG A 81 -5.64 -28.63 2.21
C ARG A 81 -6.29 -29.10 0.91
N LYS A 82 -7.02 -28.22 0.21
CA LYS A 82 -7.62 -28.55 -1.09
C LYS A 82 -6.56 -28.88 -2.15
N MET A 83 -5.44 -28.16 -2.15
CA MET A 83 -4.33 -28.42 -3.08
C MET A 83 -3.66 -29.76 -2.78
N GLU A 84 -3.47 -30.09 -1.50
CA GLU A 84 -2.91 -31.37 -1.06
C GLU A 84 -3.82 -32.54 -1.47
N THR A 85 -5.14 -32.43 -1.28
CA THR A 85 -6.08 -33.49 -1.67
C THR A 85 -6.23 -33.63 -3.19
N ALA A 86 -6.24 -32.51 -3.92
CA ALA A 86 -6.30 -32.54 -5.38
C ALA A 86 -5.05 -33.18 -6.02
N SER A 87 -3.89 -33.07 -5.35
CA SER A 87 -2.66 -33.74 -5.79
C SER A 87 -2.70 -35.27 -5.60
N GLU A 88 -3.56 -35.79 -4.73
CA GLU A 88 -3.66 -37.22 -4.46
C GLU A 88 -4.74 -37.90 -5.31
N GLU A 89 -5.78 -37.19 -5.75
CA GLU A 89 -6.82 -37.70 -6.67
C GLU A 89 -6.37 -37.79 -8.13
N GLY A 90 -5.21 -37.21 -8.47
CA GLY A 90 -4.59 -37.27 -9.80
C GLY A 90 -3.54 -38.38 -9.97
N LYS A 91 -3.36 -39.27 -8.99
CA LYS A 91 -2.58 -40.52 -9.09
C LYS A 91 -3.50 -41.72 -9.21
#